data_AF-A0A168KAC5-F1
#
_entry.id   AF-A0A168KAC5-F1
#
_cell.length_a   1.000
_cell.length_b   1.000
_cell.length_c   1.000
_cell.angle_alpha   90.00
_cell.angle_beta   90.00
_cell.angle_gamma   90.00
#
_symmetry.space_group_name_H-M   'P 1'
#
loop_
_entity.id
_entity.type
_entity.pdbx_description
1 polymer ?
#
loop_
_entity_poly.entity_id
_entity_poly.type
_entity_poly.pdbx_seq_one_letter_code
_entity_poly.pdbx_strand_id
1 'polypeptide(L)'
;MSNLNVSRQLRQRSQRLQSDSHQDNEETNSQANQRRHRTVYKRGTLEAVLINNANCRYMCRFSIQEIYQITALLGLEENLRFKGISVSRQLGFAMLACRYSFPRRYGDMEGVFPMHRQNIGKVCKGMEDMVFDKMKYGIQFNTHQFREENLKKFAAAIDEAGALIPNVVGFIDGTLQQVSRPATDDDMQKSLYNGWKHVHAIKYQAIVTPDGITSSMMGPVIGARHDKFMYTMLQTEKRLQKYLHISDREKDNYAIYGDPAYEESEHLHCPFPVISQHENLLL
;
A
#
# COMPACT_ATOMS: atom_id res chain seq x y z
N MET A 1 -12.80 4.78 15.56
CA MET A 1 -12.91 5.64 14.35
C MET A 1 -12.20 4.93 13.21
N SER A 2 -12.86 4.71 12.06
CA SER A 2 -12.33 3.87 10.98
C SER A 2 -11.09 4.51 10.31
N ASN A 3 -10.08 3.68 10.00
CA ASN A 3 -8.81 4.07 9.35
C ASN A 3 -8.99 4.83 8.01
N LEU A 4 -10.18 4.76 7.40
CA LEU A 4 -10.57 5.56 6.24
C LEU A 4 -10.65 7.07 6.52
N ASN A 5 -10.91 7.49 7.76
CA ASN A 5 -11.12 8.90 8.10
C ASN A 5 -9.82 9.69 8.13
N VAL A 6 -8.70 9.10 8.57
CA VAL A 6 -7.40 9.78 8.65
C VAL A 6 -6.83 10.00 7.25
N SER A 7 -6.86 8.98 6.38
CA SER A 7 -6.45 9.14 4.97
C SER A 7 -7.36 10.10 4.19
N ARG A 8 -8.67 10.14 4.49
CA ARG A 8 -9.59 11.15 3.92
C ARG A 8 -9.26 12.55 4.42
N GLN A 9 -9.00 12.73 5.71
CA GLN A 9 -8.65 14.03 6.29
C GLN A 9 -7.35 14.58 5.70
N LEU A 10 -6.31 13.74 5.53
CA LEU A 10 -5.06 14.16 4.91
C LEU A 10 -5.24 14.54 3.42
N ARG A 11 -6.07 13.80 2.66
CA ARG A 11 -6.40 14.14 1.26
C ARG A 11 -7.24 15.42 1.14
N GLN A 12 -8.25 15.60 1.99
CA GLN A 12 -9.12 16.78 1.98
C GLN A 12 -8.36 18.05 2.40
N ARG A 13 -7.43 17.95 3.35
CA ARG A 13 -6.61 19.09 3.80
C ARG A 13 -5.59 19.51 2.73
N SER A 14 -5.02 18.55 2.00
CA SER A 14 -4.16 18.84 0.83
C SER A 14 -4.93 19.50 -0.32
N GLN A 15 -6.22 19.19 -0.51
CA GLN A 15 -7.07 19.85 -1.50
C GLN A 15 -7.46 21.29 -1.08
N ARG A 16 -7.71 21.54 0.21
CA ARG A 16 -7.99 22.91 0.72
C ARG A 16 -6.78 23.83 0.66
N LEU A 17 -5.59 23.31 0.98
CA LEU A 17 -4.35 24.08 0.85
C LEU A 17 -3.99 24.44 -0.60
N GLN A 18 -4.52 23.71 -1.59
CA GLN A 18 -4.40 24.04 -3.02
C GLN A 18 -5.49 25.00 -3.52
N SER A 19 -6.63 25.10 -2.84
CA SER A 19 -7.68 26.07 -3.17
C SER A 19 -7.41 27.46 -2.60
N ASP A 20 -6.78 27.54 -1.43
CA ASP A 20 -6.53 28.82 -0.73
C ASP A 20 -5.35 29.61 -1.33
N SER A 21 -4.56 29.02 -2.24
CA SER A 21 -3.48 29.72 -2.97
C SER A 21 -3.92 30.32 -4.30
N HIS A 22 -5.22 30.30 -4.63
CA HIS A 22 -5.78 30.84 -5.86
C HIS A 22 -7.08 31.62 -5.59
N GLN A 23 -6.98 32.69 -4.81
CA GLN A 23 -7.94 33.79 -4.86
C GLN A 23 -7.14 35.07 -5.10
N ASP A 24 -7.17 35.54 -6.34
CA ASP A 24 -7.48 36.94 -6.69
C ASP A 24 -7.41 37.14 -8.21
N ASN A 25 -8.28 38.04 -8.68
CA ASN A 25 -8.54 38.51 -10.06
C ASN A 25 -9.56 37.70 -10.89
N GLU A 26 -10.84 37.80 -10.50
CA GLU A 26 -11.95 37.77 -11.46
C GLU A 26 -12.24 39.21 -11.92
N GLU A 27 -11.71 39.58 -13.09
CA GLU A 27 -12.35 40.61 -13.93
C GLU A 27 -13.04 39.91 -15.10
N THR A 28 -14.32 40.26 -15.23
CA THR A 28 -15.27 39.91 -16.28
C THR A 28 -14.67 39.79 -17.68
N ASN A 29 -14.80 38.62 -18.30
CA ASN A 29 -15.03 38.59 -19.75
C ASN A 29 -15.89 37.40 -20.17
N SER A 30 -16.78 37.72 -21.09
CA SER A 30 -17.96 36.99 -21.54
C SER A 30 -17.67 35.72 -22.34
N GLN A 31 -18.51 34.71 -22.09
CA GLN A 31 -19.04 33.72 -23.04
C GLN A 31 -18.17 33.31 -24.25
N ALA A 32 -17.53 32.15 -24.15
CA ALA A 32 -17.41 31.20 -25.27
C ALA A 32 -17.28 29.77 -24.72
N ASN A 33 -18.40 29.07 -24.62
CA ASN A 33 -18.46 27.67 -24.17
C ASN A 33 -17.97 26.74 -25.30
N GLN A 34 -16.67 26.78 -25.61
CA GLN A 34 -16.04 25.80 -26.48
C GLN A 34 -15.98 24.46 -25.73
N ARG A 35 -16.77 23.47 -26.17
CA ARG A 35 -16.59 22.07 -25.75
C ARG A 35 -15.17 21.64 -26.07
N ARG A 36 -14.25 21.74 -25.10
CA ARG A 36 -12.84 21.33 -25.26
C ARG A 36 -12.82 19.86 -25.70
N HIS A 37 -12.34 19.62 -26.93
CA HIS A 37 -12.21 18.28 -27.48
C HIS A 37 -11.25 17.46 -26.61
N ARG A 38 -11.63 16.23 -26.29
CA ARG A 38 -10.82 15.34 -25.44
C ARG A 38 -9.67 14.75 -26.26
N THR A 39 -8.46 14.74 -25.69
CA THR A 39 -7.34 14.00 -26.30
C THR A 39 -7.51 12.52 -26.01
N VAL A 40 -7.50 11.68 -27.05
CA VAL A 40 -7.71 10.22 -26.95
C VAL A 40 -6.43 9.50 -27.38
N TYR A 41 -5.90 8.65 -26.50
CA TYR A 41 -4.76 7.77 -26.76
C TYR A 41 -5.28 6.34 -26.90
N LYS A 42 -5.27 5.81 -28.13
CA LYS A 42 -5.94 4.55 -28.50
C LYS A 42 -5.07 3.30 -28.22
N ARG A 43 -5.72 2.14 -28.33
CA ARG A 43 -5.09 0.81 -28.39
C ARG A 43 -4.01 0.79 -29.48
N GLY A 44 -2.81 0.28 -29.18
CA GLY A 44 -1.61 0.36 -30.05
C GLY A 44 -0.56 1.38 -29.59
N THR A 45 -0.96 2.43 -28.84
CA THR A 45 0.01 3.38 -28.26
C THR A 45 0.91 2.71 -27.21
N LEU A 46 0.42 1.68 -26.53
CA LEU A 46 1.22 0.94 -25.55
C LEU A 46 2.35 0.18 -26.25
N GLU A 47 2.05 -0.58 -27.29
CA GLU A 47 3.01 -1.40 -28.04
C GLU A 47 4.01 -0.53 -28.82
N ALA A 48 3.59 0.67 -29.25
CA ALA A 48 4.49 1.66 -29.85
C ALA A 48 5.48 2.26 -28.84
N VAL A 49 5.13 2.30 -27.55
CA VAL A 49 5.97 2.86 -26.47
C VAL A 49 6.81 1.78 -25.80
N LEU A 50 6.21 0.63 -25.49
CA LEU A 50 6.84 -0.52 -24.86
C LEU A 50 7.08 -1.58 -25.93
N ILE A 51 8.15 -1.36 -26.68
CA ILE A 51 8.48 -2.00 -27.96
C ILE A 51 8.53 -3.54 -27.86
N ASN A 52 8.97 -4.08 -26.72
CA ASN A 52 9.04 -5.52 -26.48
C ASN A 52 8.94 -5.86 -24.98
N ASN A 53 8.81 -7.15 -24.66
CA ASN A 53 8.68 -7.63 -23.28
C ASN A 53 9.89 -7.31 -22.39
N ALA A 54 11.11 -7.29 -22.94
CA ALA A 54 12.30 -6.95 -22.16
C ALA A 54 12.29 -5.47 -21.73
N ASN A 55 12.00 -4.57 -22.67
CA ASN A 55 11.82 -3.15 -22.40
C ASN A 55 10.65 -2.89 -21.45
N CYS A 56 9.51 -3.56 -21.67
CA CYS A 56 8.33 -3.45 -20.81
C CYS A 56 8.64 -3.87 -19.37
N ARG A 57 9.36 -4.98 -19.16
CA ARG A 57 9.78 -5.42 -17.82
C ARG A 57 10.78 -4.45 -17.18
N TYR A 58 11.73 -3.93 -17.94
CA TYR A 58 12.68 -2.94 -17.44
C TYR A 58 11.96 -1.65 -16.98
N MET A 59 10.99 -1.19 -17.75
CA MET A 59 10.28 0.06 -17.48
C MET A 59 9.16 -0.09 -16.45
N CYS A 60 8.42 -1.20 -16.47
CA CYS A 60 7.15 -1.37 -15.73
C CYS A 60 7.17 -2.54 -14.74
N ARG A 61 8.22 -3.38 -14.71
CA ARG A 61 8.32 -4.66 -13.97
C ARG A 61 7.38 -5.78 -14.44
N PHE A 62 6.60 -5.53 -15.48
CA PHE A 62 5.69 -6.51 -16.09
C PHE A 62 5.95 -6.60 -17.59
N SER A 63 5.71 -7.77 -18.17
CA SER A 63 5.59 -7.95 -19.61
C SER A 63 4.30 -7.32 -20.14
N ILE A 64 4.21 -7.17 -21.46
CA ILE A 64 3.01 -6.63 -22.11
C ILE A 64 1.81 -7.53 -21.77
N GLN A 65 1.98 -8.85 -21.90
CA GLN A 65 0.91 -9.81 -21.65
C GLN A 65 0.42 -9.76 -20.19
N GLU A 66 1.32 -9.63 -19.22
CA GLU A 66 0.95 -9.47 -17.81
C GLU A 66 0.16 -8.18 -17.58
N ILE A 67 0.52 -7.06 -18.22
CA ILE A 67 -0.28 -5.82 -18.15
C ILE A 67 -1.71 -6.04 -18.68
N TYR A 68 -1.85 -6.76 -19.80
CA TYR A 68 -3.17 -7.12 -20.33
C TYR A 68 -3.97 -7.99 -19.36
N GLN A 69 -3.34 -9.00 -18.76
CA GLN A 69 -3.97 -9.89 -17.78
C GLN A 69 -4.37 -9.15 -16.51
N ILE A 70 -3.46 -8.37 -15.91
CA ILE A 70 -3.69 -7.62 -14.67
C ILE A 70 -4.83 -6.63 -14.87
N THR A 71 -4.83 -5.85 -15.96
CA THR A 71 -5.89 -4.87 -16.20
C THR A 71 -7.26 -5.51 -16.47
N ALA A 72 -7.29 -6.72 -17.02
CA ALA A 72 -8.50 -7.52 -17.14
C ALA A 72 -8.98 -8.05 -15.78
N LEU A 73 -8.09 -8.62 -14.97
CA LEU A 73 -8.39 -9.15 -13.63
C LEU A 73 -8.83 -8.06 -12.65
N LEU A 74 -8.26 -6.86 -12.76
CA LEU A 74 -8.72 -5.68 -12.03
C LEU A 74 -10.13 -5.24 -12.46
N GLY A 75 -10.67 -5.75 -13.57
CA GLY A 75 -11.97 -5.33 -14.10
C GLY A 75 -11.99 -3.84 -14.43
N LEU A 76 -10.94 -3.36 -15.11
CA LEU A 76 -10.89 -1.99 -15.62
C LEU A 76 -11.63 -1.91 -16.96
N GLU A 77 -12.43 -0.84 -17.14
CA GLU A 77 -13.07 -0.51 -18.41
C GLU A 77 -12.03 -0.37 -19.53
N GLU A 78 -12.37 -0.75 -20.76
CA GLU A 78 -11.41 -0.73 -21.87
C GLU A 78 -10.83 0.67 -22.12
N ASN A 79 -11.65 1.71 -21.98
CA ASN A 79 -11.27 3.11 -22.17
C ASN A 79 -11.50 3.93 -20.90
N LEU A 80 -10.42 4.34 -20.26
CA LEU A 80 -10.46 5.11 -19.02
C LEU A 80 -10.49 6.61 -19.33
N ARG A 81 -11.27 7.34 -18.54
CA ARG A 81 -11.59 8.75 -18.76
C ARG A 81 -11.10 9.59 -17.57
N PHE A 82 -10.19 10.52 -17.87
CA PHE A 82 -9.66 11.49 -16.91
C PHE A 82 -9.97 12.92 -17.38
N LYS A 83 -9.68 13.93 -16.55
CA LYS A 83 -9.98 15.34 -16.84
C LYS A 83 -9.32 15.79 -18.16
N GLY A 84 -10.10 15.80 -19.24
CA GLY A 84 -9.67 16.17 -20.59
C GLY A 84 -8.89 15.09 -21.36
N ILE A 85 -8.76 13.87 -20.83
CA ILE A 85 -7.93 12.81 -21.42
C ILE A 85 -8.71 11.49 -21.45
N SER A 86 -8.52 10.70 -22.51
CA SER A 86 -8.92 9.30 -22.55
C SER A 86 -7.73 8.42 -22.92
N VAL A 87 -7.54 7.31 -22.22
CA VAL A 87 -6.49 6.32 -22.50
C VAL A 87 -7.07 4.90 -22.41
N SER A 88 -6.45 3.93 -23.08
CA SER A 88 -6.76 2.52 -22.81
C SER A 88 -6.36 2.11 -21.39
N ARG A 89 -7.01 1.09 -20.82
CA ARG A 89 -6.64 0.58 -19.48
C ARG A 89 -5.20 0.11 -19.38
N GLN A 90 -4.67 -0.49 -20.45
CA GLN A 90 -3.31 -1.01 -20.48
C GLN A 90 -2.29 0.14 -20.51
N LEU A 91 -2.54 1.18 -21.30
CA LEU A 91 -1.67 2.36 -21.33
C LEU A 91 -1.69 3.09 -19.99
N GLY A 92 -2.87 3.32 -19.42
CA GLY A 92 -3.00 3.95 -18.10
C GLY A 92 -2.27 3.16 -17.00
N PHE A 93 -2.46 1.83 -16.97
CA PHE A 93 -1.77 0.96 -16.01
C PHE A 93 -0.26 0.93 -16.23
N ALA A 94 0.20 0.84 -17.47
CA ALA A 94 1.63 0.88 -17.79
C ALA A 94 2.28 2.19 -17.36
N MET A 95 1.61 3.33 -17.50
CA MET A 95 2.10 4.62 -17.00
C MET A 95 2.25 4.62 -15.47
N LEU A 96 1.25 4.08 -14.75
CA LEU A 96 1.33 3.95 -13.29
C LEU A 96 2.45 2.98 -12.86
N ALA A 97 2.53 1.80 -13.49
CA ALA A 97 3.56 0.80 -13.20
C ALA A 97 4.98 1.35 -13.50
N CYS A 98 5.13 2.09 -14.61
CA CYS A 98 6.36 2.79 -14.94
C CYS A 98 6.75 3.80 -13.86
N ARG A 99 5.78 4.57 -13.34
CA ARG A 99 6.02 5.52 -12.24
C ARG A 99 6.43 4.85 -10.93
N TYR A 100 5.96 3.64 -10.65
CA TYR A 100 6.19 2.93 -9.37
C TYR A 100 7.37 1.95 -9.40
N SER A 101 7.81 1.54 -10.58
CA SER A 101 8.98 0.66 -10.75
C SER A 101 10.32 1.28 -10.30
N PHE A 102 10.40 2.61 -10.24
CA PHE A 102 11.53 3.41 -9.78
C PHE A 102 11.06 4.86 -9.48
N PRO A 103 11.70 5.64 -8.59
CA PRO A 103 11.41 7.05 -8.36
C PRO A 103 11.66 7.92 -9.62
N ARG A 104 10.69 7.96 -10.55
CA ARG A 104 10.75 8.76 -11.79
C ARG A 104 9.96 10.07 -11.66
N ARG A 105 10.47 11.17 -12.21
CA ARG A 105 9.69 12.41 -12.34
C ARG A 105 8.76 12.30 -13.55
N TYR A 106 7.64 13.03 -13.54
CA TYR A 106 6.72 13.03 -14.70
C TYR A 106 7.37 13.58 -15.97
N GLY A 107 8.34 14.50 -15.86
CA GLY A 107 9.10 14.99 -17.01
C GLY A 107 9.96 13.90 -17.65
N ASP A 108 10.58 13.02 -16.85
CA ASP A 108 11.37 11.89 -17.37
C ASP A 108 10.48 10.91 -18.14
N MET A 109 9.20 10.82 -17.78
CA MET A 109 8.21 9.97 -18.44
C MET A 109 7.70 10.55 -19.78
N GLU A 110 7.91 11.84 -20.08
CA GLU A 110 7.53 12.45 -21.39
C GLU A 110 8.37 11.87 -22.54
N GLY A 111 9.61 11.46 -22.27
CA GLY A 111 10.46 10.78 -23.26
C GLY A 111 10.05 9.34 -23.54
N VAL A 112 9.21 8.76 -22.68
CA VAL A 112 8.71 7.38 -22.81
C VAL A 112 7.31 7.39 -23.40
N PHE A 113 6.40 8.14 -22.78
CA PHE A 113 5.02 8.26 -23.22
C PHE A 113 4.87 9.57 -23.98
N PRO A 114 4.34 9.56 -25.23
CA PRO A 114 4.17 10.76 -26.06
C PRO A 114 3.00 11.62 -25.56
N MET A 115 3.09 12.07 -24.32
CA MET A 115 2.07 12.78 -23.57
C MET A 115 2.75 13.80 -22.64
N HIS A 116 2.26 15.03 -22.62
CA HIS A 116 2.79 16.05 -21.72
C HIS A 116 2.70 15.62 -20.24
N ARG A 117 3.71 15.95 -19.43
CA ARG A 117 3.88 15.57 -18.01
C ARG A 117 2.66 15.84 -17.14
N GLN A 118 1.94 16.94 -17.39
CA GLN A 118 0.71 17.25 -16.65
C GLN A 118 -0.41 16.25 -16.95
N ASN A 119 -0.48 15.77 -18.19
CA ASN A 119 -1.45 14.77 -18.59
C ASN A 119 -1.05 13.38 -18.07
N ILE A 120 0.25 13.06 -18.08
CA ILE A 120 0.79 11.86 -17.41
C ILE A 120 0.40 11.85 -15.93
N GLY A 121 0.62 12.96 -15.22
CA GLY A 121 0.27 13.10 -13.81
C GLY A 121 -1.23 12.87 -13.55
N LYS A 122 -2.11 13.41 -14.40
CA LYS A 122 -3.57 13.17 -14.30
C LYS A 122 -3.93 11.69 -14.48
N VAL A 123 -3.31 11.01 -15.46
CA VAL A 123 -3.53 9.59 -15.72
C VAL A 123 -3.01 8.76 -14.55
N CYS A 124 -1.76 8.95 -14.13
CA CYS A 124 -1.17 8.21 -13.02
C CYS A 124 -1.98 8.38 -11.74
N LYS A 125 -2.38 9.61 -11.39
CA LYS A 125 -3.16 9.83 -10.17
C LYS A 125 -4.54 9.18 -10.25
N GLY A 126 -5.25 9.32 -11.37
CA GLY A 126 -6.55 8.68 -11.54
C GLY A 126 -6.46 7.14 -11.53
N MET A 127 -5.42 6.58 -12.15
CA MET A 127 -5.14 5.14 -12.11
C MET A 127 -4.82 4.65 -10.71
N GLU A 128 -3.99 5.39 -9.96
CA GLU A 128 -3.66 5.08 -8.56
C GLU A 128 -4.92 5.00 -7.71
N ASP A 129 -5.80 6.00 -7.81
CA ASP A 129 -7.05 6.02 -7.06
C ASP A 129 -7.96 4.84 -7.42
N MET A 130 -8.10 4.51 -8.72
CA MET A 130 -8.90 3.36 -9.19
C MET A 130 -8.34 2.01 -8.70
N VAL A 131 -7.03 1.80 -8.83
CA VAL A 131 -6.36 0.57 -8.40
C VAL A 131 -6.45 0.44 -6.88
N PHE A 132 -6.19 1.53 -6.16
CA PHE A 132 -6.32 1.55 -4.70
C PHE A 132 -7.75 1.21 -4.26
N ASP A 133 -8.78 1.78 -4.89
CA ASP A 133 -10.16 1.48 -4.51
C ASP A 133 -10.56 0.02 -4.71
N LYS A 134 -10.00 -0.64 -5.73
CA LYS A 134 -10.22 -2.07 -5.99
C LYS A 134 -9.42 -2.97 -5.04
N MET A 135 -8.22 -2.56 -4.65
CA MET A 135 -7.28 -3.42 -3.91
C MET A 135 -7.20 -3.12 -2.41
N LYS A 136 -7.69 -1.98 -1.93
CA LYS A 136 -7.48 -1.48 -0.56
C LYS A 136 -7.81 -2.48 0.55
N TYR A 137 -8.84 -3.30 0.37
CA TYR A 137 -9.21 -4.30 1.38
C TYR A 137 -8.23 -5.48 1.40
N GLY A 138 -7.79 -5.95 0.22
CA GLY A 138 -6.76 -6.97 0.12
C GLY A 138 -5.39 -6.50 0.58
N ILE A 139 -5.05 -5.22 0.36
CA ILE A 139 -3.84 -4.60 0.91
C ILE A 139 -3.92 -4.55 2.43
N GLN A 140 -5.07 -4.17 3.01
CA GLN A 140 -5.22 -4.14 4.47
C GLN A 140 -5.08 -5.52 5.09
N PHE A 141 -5.71 -6.54 4.49
CA PHE A 141 -5.59 -7.94 4.92
C PHE A 141 -6.11 -8.86 3.82
N ASN A 142 -5.22 -9.64 3.20
CA ASN A 142 -5.57 -10.54 2.10
C ASN A 142 -6.14 -11.86 2.64
N THR A 143 -7.45 -11.94 2.78
CA THR A 143 -8.13 -13.15 3.31
C THR A 143 -7.92 -14.39 2.46
N HIS A 144 -7.59 -14.26 1.17
CA HIS A 144 -7.30 -15.40 0.31
C HIS A 144 -5.95 -16.06 0.66
N GLN A 145 -4.99 -15.25 1.10
CA GLN A 145 -3.68 -15.73 1.57
C GLN A 145 -3.81 -16.50 2.88
N PHE A 146 -4.73 -16.09 3.76
CA PHE A 146 -4.99 -16.75 5.04
C PHE A 146 -6.11 -17.80 4.99
N ARG A 147 -6.31 -18.46 3.84
CA ARG A 147 -7.16 -19.66 3.76
C ARG A 147 -6.37 -20.87 4.25
N GLU A 148 -7.05 -21.83 4.87
CA GLU A 148 -6.42 -23.03 5.44
C GLU A 148 -5.48 -23.76 4.45
N GLU A 149 -5.85 -23.83 3.17
CA GLU A 149 -5.03 -24.42 2.10
C GLU A 149 -3.66 -23.75 1.93
N ASN A 150 -3.58 -22.44 2.15
CA ASN A 150 -2.36 -21.65 2.05
C ASN A 150 -1.61 -21.63 3.38
N LEU A 151 -2.32 -21.56 4.52
CA LEU A 151 -1.73 -21.68 5.86
C LEU A 151 -0.90 -22.96 5.99
N LYS A 152 -1.47 -24.10 5.55
CA LYS A 152 -0.76 -25.39 5.52
C LYS A 152 0.54 -25.34 4.70
N LYS A 153 0.50 -24.70 3.53
CA LYS A 153 1.69 -24.56 2.66
C LYS A 153 2.74 -23.65 3.29
N PHE A 154 2.32 -22.56 3.93
CA PHE A 154 3.22 -21.60 4.56
C PHE A 154 3.89 -22.18 5.79
N ALA A 155 3.14 -22.85 6.66
CA ALA A 155 3.68 -23.57 7.81
C ALA A 155 4.69 -24.63 7.36
N ALA A 156 4.33 -25.48 6.38
CA ALA A 156 5.24 -26.50 5.87
C ALA A 156 6.54 -25.90 5.27
N ALA A 157 6.43 -24.80 4.51
CA ALA A 157 7.60 -24.14 3.93
C ALA A 157 8.52 -23.51 4.99
N ILE A 158 7.96 -22.98 6.08
CA ILE A 158 8.72 -22.42 7.20
C ILE A 158 9.37 -23.54 8.03
N ASP A 159 8.65 -24.63 8.30
CA ASP A 159 9.18 -25.81 9.00
C ASP A 159 10.31 -26.46 8.21
N GLU A 160 10.17 -26.61 6.88
CA GLU A 160 11.22 -27.15 6.00
C GLU A 160 12.48 -26.26 5.98
N ALA A 161 12.32 -24.95 6.20
CA ALA A 161 13.43 -24.02 6.37
C ALA A 161 14.12 -24.11 7.75
N GLY A 162 13.65 -24.98 8.64
CA GLY A 162 14.25 -25.27 9.95
C GLY A 162 13.67 -24.44 11.10
N ALA A 163 12.40 -24.06 11.03
CA ALA A 163 11.75 -23.33 12.12
C ALA A 163 11.72 -24.15 13.42
N LEU A 164 11.95 -23.46 14.54
CA LEU A 164 11.87 -24.04 15.89
C LEU A 164 10.46 -24.00 16.46
N ILE A 165 9.62 -23.11 15.93
CA ILE A 165 8.25 -22.88 16.36
C ILE A 165 7.33 -23.43 15.27
N PRO A 166 6.47 -24.41 15.59
CA PRO A 166 5.58 -25.01 14.61
C PRO A 166 4.47 -24.03 14.18
N ASN A 167 3.84 -24.32 13.05
CA ASN A 167 2.63 -23.61 12.57
C ASN A 167 2.79 -22.09 12.35
N VAL A 168 4.01 -21.59 12.19
CA VAL A 168 4.24 -20.20 11.79
C VAL A 168 3.93 -20.05 10.29
N VAL A 169 3.08 -19.09 9.91
CA VAL A 169 2.63 -18.91 8.51
C VAL A 169 3.10 -17.62 7.86
N GLY A 170 3.78 -16.76 8.60
CA GLY A 170 4.25 -15.48 8.09
C GLY A 170 4.95 -14.65 9.16
N PHE A 171 5.48 -13.52 8.73
CA PHE A 171 6.33 -12.65 9.55
C PHE A 171 5.75 -11.25 9.59
N ILE A 172 5.67 -10.68 10.80
CA ILE A 172 5.18 -9.32 11.03
C ILE A 172 6.30 -8.37 11.40
N ASP A 173 6.28 -7.18 10.80
CA ASP A 173 7.24 -6.13 11.13
C ASP A 173 6.64 -4.72 10.94
N GLY A 174 7.17 -3.77 11.70
CA GLY A 174 6.85 -2.36 11.61
C GLY A 174 7.88 -1.58 10.79
N THR A 175 7.47 -1.02 9.66
CA THR A 175 8.34 -0.19 8.82
C THR A 175 8.08 1.29 9.03
N LEU A 176 9.14 2.04 9.38
CA LEU A 176 9.12 3.50 9.43
C LEU A 176 9.22 4.10 8.02
N GLN A 177 8.31 4.99 7.70
CA GLN A 177 8.31 5.81 6.49
C GLN A 177 8.59 7.26 6.85
N GLN A 178 9.75 7.76 6.46
CA GLN A 178 10.12 9.16 6.67
C GLN A 178 9.19 10.10 5.89
N VAL A 179 8.85 11.22 6.53
CA VAL A 179 8.07 12.31 5.95
C VAL A 179 8.80 13.63 6.13
N SER A 180 8.45 14.62 5.31
CA SER A 180 8.92 15.99 5.50
C SER A 180 8.45 16.55 6.85
N ARG A 181 9.29 17.36 7.50
CA ARG A 181 8.94 18.07 8.74
C ARG A 181 7.70 18.94 8.50
N PRO A 182 6.60 18.75 9.26
CA PRO A 182 5.47 19.67 9.21
C PRO A 182 5.90 21.07 9.64
N ALA A 183 5.58 22.10 8.84
CA ALA A 183 6.05 23.47 9.07
C ALA A 183 5.05 24.34 9.84
N THR A 184 3.77 23.98 9.86
CA THR A 184 2.68 24.89 10.26
C THR A 184 1.91 24.46 11.52
N ASP A 185 2.23 23.29 12.07
CA ASP A 185 1.49 22.68 13.18
C ASP A 185 2.50 22.02 14.12
N ASP A 186 2.82 22.72 15.21
CA ASP A 186 3.84 22.31 16.19
C ASP A 186 3.48 21.00 16.89
N ASP A 187 2.19 20.77 17.16
CA ASP A 187 1.74 19.55 17.81
C ASP A 187 1.83 18.36 16.84
N MET A 188 1.44 18.55 15.58
CA MET A 188 1.63 17.54 14.55
C MET A 188 3.12 17.26 14.30
N GLN A 189 3.95 18.31 14.26
CA GLN A 189 5.40 18.19 14.12
C GLN A 189 6.00 17.34 15.26
N LYS A 190 5.71 17.68 16.51
CA LYS A 190 6.15 16.93 17.70
C LYS A 190 5.66 15.48 17.66
N SER A 191 4.40 15.27 17.28
CA SER A 191 3.82 13.93 17.24
C SER A 191 4.51 13.01 16.23
N LEU A 192 4.87 13.52 15.05
CA LEU A 192 5.52 12.74 14.00
C LEU A 192 7.02 12.55 14.23
N TYR A 193 7.63 13.34 15.11
CA TYR A 193 9.06 13.23 15.40
C TYR A 193 9.37 11.94 16.18
N ASN A 194 10.12 11.03 15.55
CA ASN A 194 10.64 9.84 16.19
C ASN A 194 11.98 10.17 16.86
N GLY A 195 12.01 10.16 18.18
CA GLY A 195 13.21 10.50 18.97
C GLY A 195 14.37 9.51 18.82
N TRP A 196 14.11 8.25 18.50
CA TRP A 196 15.14 7.23 18.31
C TRP A 196 15.90 7.39 16.98
N LYS A 197 15.19 7.72 15.91
CA LYS A 197 15.76 7.89 14.56
C LYS A 197 16.03 9.34 14.19
N HIS A 198 15.63 10.30 15.04
CA HIS A 198 15.77 11.75 14.80
C HIS A 198 15.14 12.23 13.49
N VAL A 199 14.02 11.62 13.09
CA VAL A 199 13.30 11.95 11.84
C VAL A 199 11.80 12.09 12.10
N HIS A 200 11.11 12.85 11.25
CA HIS A 200 9.64 12.84 11.22
C HIS A 200 9.21 11.63 10.40
N ALA A 201 8.33 10.80 10.96
CA ALA A 201 7.93 9.55 10.31
C ALA A 201 6.50 9.14 10.65
N ILE A 202 5.93 8.39 9.71
CA ILE A 202 4.77 7.52 9.95
C ILE A 202 5.26 6.08 9.94
N LYS A 203 4.47 5.15 10.48
CA LYS A 203 4.79 3.72 10.50
C LYS A 203 3.67 2.91 9.86
N TYR A 204 4.04 1.83 9.20
CA TYR A 204 3.15 0.82 8.68
C TYR A 204 3.53 -0.54 9.27
N GLN A 205 2.54 -1.40 9.42
CA GLN A 205 2.72 -2.79 9.83
C GLN A 205 2.49 -3.68 8.63
N ALA A 206 3.45 -4.56 8.32
CA ALA A 206 3.33 -5.52 7.24
C ALA A 206 3.35 -6.95 7.78
N ILE A 207 2.56 -7.84 7.17
CA ILE A 207 2.69 -9.30 7.32
C ILE A 207 3.11 -9.85 5.96
N VAL A 208 4.24 -10.55 5.92
CA VAL A 208 4.79 -11.18 4.71
C VAL A 208 4.69 -12.69 4.84
N THR A 209 4.17 -13.34 3.81
CA THR A 209 4.03 -14.80 3.72
C THR A 209 5.21 -15.42 2.96
N PRO A 210 5.50 -16.72 3.13
CA PRO A 210 6.63 -17.40 2.49
C PRO A 210 6.69 -17.34 0.96
N ASP A 211 5.57 -17.07 0.30
CA ASP A 211 5.50 -16.84 -1.15
C ASP A 211 6.02 -15.46 -1.59
N GLY A 212 6.51 -14.65 -0.65
CA GLY A 212 7.06 -13.31 -0.90
C GLY A 212 5.98 -12.24 -1.02
N ILE A 213 4.72 -12.56 -0.75
CA ILE A 213 3.61 -11.62 -0.83
C ILE A 213 3.44 -10.90 0.52
N THR A 214 3.34 -9.57 0.47
CA THR A 214 2.86 -8.79 1.62
C THR A 214 1.35 -8.98 1.75
N SER A 215 0.97 -9.98 2.55
CA SER A 215 -0.42 -10.43 2.73
C SER A 215 -1.25 -9.51 3.64
N SER A 216 -0.62 -8.56 4.33
CA SER A 216 -1.30 -7.49 5.04
C SER A 216 -0.38 -6.27 5.14
N MET A 217 -0.90 -5.07 4.91
CA MET A 217 -0.22 -3.79 5.15
C MET A 217 -1.22 -2.81 5.78
N MET A 218 -0.96 -2.47 7.05
CA MET A 218 -1.85 -1.63 7.87
C MET A 218 -1.14 -0.36 8.34
N GLY A 219 -1.91 0.70 8.55
CA GLY A 219 -1.42 2.04 8.87
C GLY A 219 -2.07 3.10 7.97
N PRO A 220 -1.54 4.34 7.93
CA PRO A 220 -0.38 4.81 8.70
C PRO A 220 -0.69 5.01 10.19
N VAL A 221 0.32 4.83 11.04
CA VAL A 221 0.34 5.21 12.46
C VAL A 221 1.47 6.23 12.70
N ILE A 222 1.37 7.01 13.76
CA ILE A 222 2.44 7.94 14.16
C ILE A 222 3.76 7.19 14.41
N GLY A 223 4.83 7.59 13.73
CA GLY A 223 6.11 6.87 13.74
C GLY A 223 6.88 6.92 15.07
N ALA A 224 6.52 7.83 15.99
CA ALA A 224 7.11 7.90 17.33
C ALA A 224 6.67 6.75 18.26
N ARG A 225 5.63 5.99 17.88
CA ARG A 225 5.07 4.91 18.71
C ARG A 225 5.76 3.57 18.45
N HIS A 226 5.83 2.73 19.48
CA HIS A 226 6.35 1.37 19.42
C HIS A 226 5.44 0.43 18.62
N ASP A 227 5.98 -0.69 18.17
CA ASP A 227 5.30 -1.66 17.31
C ASP A 227 4.12 -2.33 18.01
N LYS A 228 4.28 -2.68 19.30
CA LYS A 228 3.18 -3.08 20.18
C LYS A 228 1.99 -2.11 20.15
N PHE A 229 2.23 -0.80 20.23
CA PHE A 229 1.14 0.19 20.18
C PHE A 229 0.41 0.15 18.84
N MET A 230 1.16 0.07 17.74
CA MET A 230 0.60 -0.04 16.39
C MET A 230 -0.24 -1.31 16.26
N TYR A 231 0.27 -2.46 16.73
CA TYR A 231 -0.43 -3.74 16.75
C TYR A 231 -1.78 -3.67 17.49
N THR A 232 -1.79 -3.13 18.70
CA THR A 232 -3.02 -2.95 19.49
C THR A 232 -3.99 -1.98 18.83
N MET A 233 -3.50 -0.80 18.39
CA MET A 233 -4.32 0.24 17.77
C MET A 233 -5.01 -0.25 16.48
N LEU A 234 -4.29 -1.03 15.68
CA LEU A 234 -4.79 -1.58 14.43
C LEU A 234 -5.72 -2.78 14.64
N GLN A 235 -5.82 -3.32 15.86
CA GLN A 235 -6.57 -4.54 16.18
C GLN A 235 -6.07 -5.73 15.35
N THR A 236 -4.75 -5.87 15.24
CA THR A 236 -4.13 -6.93 14.45
C THR A 236 -4.46 -8.31 15.03
N GLU A 237 -4.34 -8.48 16.34
CA GLU A 237 -4.70 -9.73 17.06
C GLU A 237 -6.09 -10.24 16.68
N LYS A 238 -7.11 -9.38 16.71
CA LYS A 238 -8.49 -9.78 16.35
C LYS A 238 -8.63 -10.31 14.92
N ARG A 239 -7.78 -9.84 14.00
CA ARG A 239 -7.74 -10.38 12.64
C ARG A 239 -7.05 -11.72 12.61
N LEU A 240 -5.93 -11.88 13.32
CA LEU A 240 -5.23 -13.15 13.42
C LEU A 240 -6.12 -14.22 14.03
N GLN A 241 -6.77 -13.94 15.16
CA GLN A 241 -7.78 -14.82 15.77
C GLN A 241 -8.84 -15.27 14.78
N LYS A 242 -9.35 -14.36 13.95
CA LYS A 242 -10.39 -14.70 12.98
C LYS A 242 -9.93 -15.68 11.88
N TYR A 243 -8.67 -15.65 11.49
CA TYR A 243 -8.19 -16.39 10.30
C TYR A 243 -7.16 -17.48 10.60
N LEU A 244 -6.55 -17.47 11.78
CA LEU A 244 -5.52 -18.42 12.19
C LEU A 244 -5.99 -19.39 13.27
N HIS A 245 -7.13 -19.11 13.91
CA HIS A 245 -7.79 -20.04 14.80
C HIS A 245 -8.62 -21.04 13.99
N ILE A 246 -8.22 -22.32 14.04
CA ILE A 246 -8.82 -23.42 13.28
C ILE A 246 -9.61 -24.34 14.19
N SER A 247 -9.16 -24.54 15.43
CA SER A 247 -9.83 -25.39 16.40
C SER A 247 -9.57 -24.98 17.85
N ASP A 248 -10.37 -25.52 18.76
CA ASP A 248 -10.19 -25.34 20.21
C ASP A 248 -8.88 -25.97 20.74
N ARG A 249 -8.20 -26.79 19.93
CA ARG A 249 -6.88 -27.33 20.27
C ARG A 249 -5.83 -26.36 19.77
N GLU A 250 -5.22 -25.63 20.70
CA GLU A 250 -4.20 -24.60 20.44
C GLU A 250 -3.08 -25.07 19.49
N LYS A 251 -2.60 -26.32 19.65
CA LYS A 251 -1.57 -26.92 18.79
C LYS A 251 -1.95 -27.06 17.30
N ASP A 252 -3.23 -26.96 16.97
CA ASP A 252 -3.75 -27.07 15.60
C ASP A 252 -3.93 -25.67 14.97
N ASN A 253 -3.76 -24.60 15.76
CA ASN A 253 -3.87 -23.22 15.30
C ASN A 253 -2.55 -22.71 14.72
N TYR A 254 -2.66 -21.68 13.88
CA TYR A 254 -1.51 -21.04 13.25
C TYR A 254 -1.16 -19.74 13.97
N ALA A 255 0.09 -19.32 13.79
CA ALA A 255 0.60 -18.06 14.30
C ALA A 255 1.47 -17.34 13.26
N ILE A 256 1.73 -16.07 13.47
CA ILE A 256 2.80 -15.36 12.77
C ILE A 256 3.95 -15.10 13.73
N TYR A 257 5.12 -14.80 13.19
CA TYR A 257 6.31 -14.50 13.98
C TYR A 257 6.71 -13.03 13.87
N GLY A 258 6.96 -12.38 15.00
CA GLY A 258 7.35 -10.98 15.08
C GLY A 258 8.67 -10.78 15.82
N ASP A 259 9.15 -9.54 15.79
CA ASP A 259 10.31 -9.13 16.59
C ASP A 259 9.93 -9.00 18.10
N PRO A 260 10.90 -8.88 19.02
CA PRO A 260 10.61 -8.74 20.45
C PRO A 260 9.97 -7.39 20.84
N ALA A 261 9.73 -6.47 19.89
CA ALA A 261 9.00 -5.23 20.18
C ALA A 261 7.47 -5.44 20.19
N TYR A 262 7.01 -6.63 19.80
CA TYR A 262 5.64 -7.10 19.95
C TYR A 262 5.38 -7.77 21.30
N GLU A 263 4.12 -8.09 21.58
CA GLU A 263 3.70 -8.86 22.76
C GLU A 263 3.21 -10.23 22.30
N GLU A 264 3.69 -11.28 22.98
CA GLU A 264 3.33 -12.68 22.72
C GLU A 264 1.80 -12.89 22.84
N SER A 265 1.22 -13.66 21.93
CA SER A 265 -0.18 -14.09 21.96
C SER A 265 -0.36 -15.46 21.30
N GLU A 266 -1.57 -16.02 21.36
CA GLU A 266 -1.93 -17.30 20.70
C GLU A 266 -1.53 -17.31 19.21
N HIS A 267 -1.63 -16.16 18.53
CA HIS A 267 -1.38 -16.06 17.09
C HIS A 267 -0.19 -15.19 16.73
N LEU A 268 0.62 -14.77 17.71
CA LEU A 268 1.84 -14.01 17.50
C LEU A 268 2.95 -14.49 18.43
N HIS A 269 3.95 -15.15 17.84
CA HIS A 269 5.15 -15.57 18.54
C HIS A 269 6.29 -14.56 18.37
N CYS A 270 7.03 -14.34 19.46
CA CYS A 270 8.16 -13.42 19.55
C CYS A 270 9.37 -14.13 20.19
N PRO A 271 10.61 -13.77 19.83
CA PRO A 271 11.79 -14.29 20.51
C PRO A 271 11.86 -13.78 21.95
N PHE A 272 12.31 -14.64 22.88
CA PHE A 272 12.49 -14.31 24.30
C PHE A 272 11.23 -13.68 24.92
N PRO A 273 10.11 -14.43 25.02
CA PRO A 273 8.87 -13.90 25.58
C PRO A 273 9.16 -13.27 26.93
N VAL A 274 8.69 -12.03 27.13
CA VAL A 274 8.82 -11.33 28.40
C VAL A 274 7.99 -12.12 29.40
N ILE A 275 8.65 -12.98 30.18
CA ILE A 275 8.02 -13.64 31.32
C ILE A 275 7.55 -12.51 32.24
N SER A 276 6.24 -12.28 32.28
CA SER A 276 5.65 -11.44 33.31
C SER A 276 6.02 -12.07 34.64
N GLN A 277 6.73 -11.32 35.49
CA GLN A 277 7.23 -11.78 36.79
C GLN A 277 6.10 -11.99 37.83
N HIS A 278 4.95 -12.56 37.42
CA HIS A 278 3.83 -12.87 38.29
C HIS A 278 3.62 -14.36 38.53
N GLU A 279 4.41 -15.25 37.92
CA GLU A 279 4.35 -16.69 38.18
C GLU A 279 5.71 -17.28 38.59
N ASN A 280 6.36 -16.69 39.60
CA ASN A 280 7.45 -17.35 40.33
C ASN A 280 7.26 -17.21 41.85
N LEU A 281 6.06 -17.59 42.31
CA LEU A 281 5.77 -17.91 43.69
C LEU A 281 4.87 -19.14 43.68
N LEU A 282 5.46 -20.30 43.39
CA LEU A 282 5.11 -21.63 43.88
C LEU A 282 5.85 -22.67 43.02
N LEU A 283 7.10 -22.96 43.43
CA LEU A 283 7.66 -24.31 43.64
C LEU A 283 9.07 -24.16 44.23
#